data_AF-A0A382H9C4-F1
#
_entry.id   AF-A0A382H9C4-F1
#
_cell.length_a   1.000
_cell.length_b   1.000
_cell.length_c   1.000
_cell.angle_alpha   90.00
_cell.angle_beta   90.00
_cell.angle_gamma   90.00
#
_symmetry.space_group_name_H-M   'P 1'
#
loop_
_entity.id
_entity.type
_entity.pdbx_description
1 polymer ?
#
loop_
_entity_poly.entity_id
_entity_poly.type
_entity_poly.pdbx_seq_one_letter_code
_entity_poly.pdbx_strand_id
1 'polypeptide(L)' 'MAVLKFYVDEYTTSSDQFATYDAIANVSSKLTNEGFSYPNDFWLAEVFYKEDGRQVIVFEFKNDRKAMLVKLKGIDNG' A
#
# COMPACT_ATOMS: atom_id res chain seq x y z
N MET A 1 14.62 -6.26 5.97
CA MET A 1 13.64 -5.87 4.94
C MET A 1 12.28 -6.13 5.52
N ALA A 2 11.39 -5.14 5.48
CA ALA A 2 10.09 -5.20 6.14
C ALA A 2 8.97 -5.20 5.10
N VAL A 3 7.89 -5.91 5.41
CA VAL A 3 6.71 -6.03 4.55
C VAL A 3 5.54 -5.37 5.23
N LEU A 4 4.88 -4.43 4.56
CA LEU A 4 3.63 -3.82 5.02
C LEU A 4 2.49 -4.18 4.08
N LYS A 5 1.34 -4.52 4.68
CA LYS A 5 0.09 -4.82 4.00
C LYS A 5 -0.87 -3.67 4.21
N PHE A 6 -1.37 -3.12 3.11
CA PHE A 6 -2.40 -2.10 3.09
C PHE A 6 -3.69 -2.77 2.63
N TYR A 7 -4.74 -2.58 3.41
CA TYR A 7 -6.06 -3.13 3.12
C TYR A 7 -6.90 -2.00 2.53
N VAL A 8 -7.46 -2.24 1.34
CA VAL A 8 -8.28 -1.25 0.63
C VAL A 8 -9.74 -1.65 0.81
N ASP A 9 -10.52 -0.80 1.48
CA ASP A 9 -11.94 -1.05 1.77
C ASP A 9 -12.80 -0.28 0.78
N GLU A 10 -12.63 -0.58 -0.51
CA GLU A 10 -13.35 0.14 -1.55
C GLU A 10 -14.81 -0.34 -1.67
N TYR A 11 -15.74 0.46 -1.14
CA TYR A 11 -17.10 0.54 -1.68
C TYR A 11 -17.05 1.27 -3.03
N THR A 12 -16.72 0.59 -4.12
CA THR A 12 -16.95 1.14 -5.46
C THR A 12 -17.50 0.08 -6.40
N THR A 13 -18.57 0.45 -7.09
CA THR A 13 -19.29 -0.39 -8.05
C THR A 13 -18.67 -0.33 -9.46
N SER A 14 -17.42 0.13 -9.61
CA SER A 14 -16.81 0.42 -10.92
C SER A 14 -15.52 -0.38 -11.19
N SER A 15 -15.68 -1.53 -11.85
CA SER A 15 -14.72 -2.34 -12.62
C SER A 15 -13.22 -2.26 -12.30
N ASP A 16 -12.82 -2.91 -11.21
CA ASP A 16 -11.62 -3.70 -10.86
C ASP A 16 -10.19 -3.33 -11.33
N GLN A 17 -9.97 -2.71 -12.50
CA GLN A 17 -8.62 -2.32 -12.96
C GLN A 17 -8.32 -0.83 -12.74
N PHE A 18 -9.31 0.06 -12.77
CA PHE A 18 -9.07 1.47 -12.42
C PHE A 18 -8.85 1.65 -10.91
N ALA A 19 -9.59 0.90 -10.08
CA ALA A 19 -9.45 0.87 -8.62
C ALA A 19 -8.05 0.47 -8.11
N THR A 20 -7.49 -0.62 -8.63
CA THR A 20 -6.23 -1.19 -8.10
C THR A 20 -5.04 -0.26 -8.34
N TYR A 21 -4.88 0.27 -9.55
CA TYR A 21 -3.77 1.18 -9.86
C TYR A 21 -3.89 2.49 -9.09
N ASP A 22 -5.11 3.01 -8.93
CA ASP A 22 -5.38 4.21 -8.14
C ASP A 22 -5.07 3.98 -6.66
N ALA A 23 -5.43 2.83 -6.10
CA ALA A 23 -5.10 2.48 -4.72
C ALA A 23 -3.58 2.33 -4.50
N ILE A 24 -2.88 1.68 -5.43
CA ILE A 24 -1.40 1.60 -5.39
C ILE A 24 -0.79 3.00 -5.47
N ALA A 25 -1.28 3.86 -6.39
CA ALA A 25 -0.79 5.23 -6.54
C ALA A 25 -1.08 6.08 -5.29
N ASN A 26 -2.26 5.92 -4.67
CA ASN A 26 -2.65 6.59 -3.44
C ASN A 26 -1.72 6.22 -2.27
N VAL A 27 -1.53 4.92 -2.03
CA VAL A 27 -0.61 4.44 -0.98
C VAL A 27 0.82 4.91 -1.25
N SER A 28 1.27 4.80 -2.50
CA SER A 28 2.63 5.24 -2.90
C SER A 28 2.82 6.74 -2.71
N SER A 29 1.84 7.56 -3.07
CA SER A 29 1.88 9.02 -2.86
C SER A 29 1.96 9.37 -1.39
N LYS A 30 1.17 8.70 -0.54
CA LYS A 30 1.22 8.89 0.92
C LYS A 30 2.59 8.51 1.49
N LEU A 31 3.17 7.39 1.05
CA LEU A 31 4.53 7.01 1.42
C LEU A 31 5.57 8.04 0.94
N THR A 32 5.41 8.58 -0.25
CA THR A 32 6.28 9.66 -0.74
C THR A 32 6.16 10.94 0.09
N ASN A 33 4.96 11.30 0.55
CA ASN A 33 4.75 12.43 1.47
C ASN A 33 5.41 12.21 2.85
N GLU A 34 5.59 10.96 3.27
CA GLU A 34 6.38 10.60 4.46
C GLU A 34 7.91 10.60 4.21
N GLY A 35 8.35 10.95 2.99
CA GLY A 35 9.76 11.05 2.62
C GLY A 35 10.39 9.74 2.14
N PHE A 36 9.58 8.78 1.67
CA PHE A 36 10.08 7.56 1.03
C PHE A 36 10.19 7.73 -0.49
N SER A 37 11.27 7.24 -1.08
CA SER A 37 11.48 7.25 -2.53
C SER A 37 11.21 5.89 -3.16
N TYR A 38 10.32 5.84 -4.15
CA TYR A 38 10.13 4.64 -4.97
C TYR A 38 11.15 4.61 -6.13
N PRO A 39 11.81 3.48 -6.46
CA PRO A 39 11.79 2.19 -5.77
C PRO A 39 12.90 2.04 -4.70
N ASN A 40 13.65 3.10 -4.38
CA ASN A 40 14.88 3.01 -3.59
C ASN A 40 14.65 2.60 -2.11
N ASP A 41 13.58 3.09 -1.51
CA ASP A 41 13.23 2.84 -0.11
C ASP A 41 12.12 1.79 0.02
N PHE A 42 11.22 1.69 -0.96
CA PHE A 42 10.11 0.75 -0.99
C PHE A 42 9.68 0.41 -2.42
N TRP A 43 9.08 -0.76 -2.63
CA TRP A 43 8.52 -1.17 -3.92
C TRP A 43 7.30 -2.08 -3.75
N LEU A 44 6.46 -2.12 -4.79
CA LEU A 44 5.30 -3.01 -4.83
C LEU A 44 5.80 -4.46 -4.90
N ALA A 45 5.36 -5.30 -3.97
CA ALA A 45 5.72 -6.71 -3.92
C ALA A 45 4.60 -7.59 -4.48
N GLU A 46 3.37 -7.40 -4.01
CA GLU A 46 2.23 -8.24 -4.38
C GLU A 46 0.91 -7.48 -4.24
N VAL A 47 -0.07 -7.86 -5.05
CA VAL A 47 -1.48 -7.45 -4.90
C VAL A 47 -2.34 -8.70 -5.03
N PHE A 48 -3.22 -8.93 -4.05
CA PHE A 48 -4.15 -10.05 -4.08
C PHE A 48 -5.46 -9.71 -3.39
N TYR A 49 -6.47 -10.55 -3.61
CA TYR A 49 -7.77 -10.46 -2.94
C TYR A 49 -7.91 -11.60 -1.94
N LYS A 50 -8.47 -11.31 -0.78
CA LYS A 50 -8.88 -12.32 0.19
C LYS A 50 -10.18 -12.99 -0.24
N GLU A 51 -10.53 -14.11 0.42
CA GLU A 51 -11.78 -14.84 0.19
C GLU A 51 -13.03 -13.97 0.44
N ASP A 52 -12.93 -12.96 1.31
CA ASP A 52 -13.99 -11.98 1.59
C ASP A 52 -14.10 -10.87 0.52
N GLY A 53 -13.31 -10.94 -0.55
CA GLY A 53 -13.26 -9.94 -1.62
C GLY A 53 -12.41 -8.71 -1.30
N ARG A 54 -11.81 -8.62 -0.11
CA ARG A 54 -11.00 -7.47 0.29
C ARG A 54 -9.64 -7.47 -0.42
N GLN A 55 -9.30 -6.34 -1.04
CA GLN A 55 -7.99 -6.18 -1.69
C GLN A 55 -6.89 -5.92 -0.65
N VAL A 56 -5.74 -6.57 -0.87
CA VAL A 56 -4.51 -6.39 -0.09
C VAL A 56 -3.39 -5.97 -1.03
N ILE A 57 -2.81 -4.82 -0.75
CA ILE A 57 -1.63 -4.29 -1.44
C ILE A 57 -0.42 -4.46 -0.53
N VAL A 58 0.62 -5.11 -1.02
CA VAL A 58 1.83 -5.41 -0.26
C VAL A 58 3.00 -4.60 -0.79
N PHE A 59 3.61 -3.80 0.08
CA PHE A 59 4.86 -3.11 -0.19
C PHE A 59 5.99 -3.68 0.64
N GLU A 60 7.13 -3.87 0.00
CA GLU A 60 8.40 -4.16 0.66
C GLU A 60 9.17 -2.87 0.91
N PHE A 61 9.86 -2.83 2.04
CA PHE A 61 10.67 -1.69 2.48
C PHE A 61 12.10 -2.14 2.72
N LYS A 62 13.03 -1.33 2.23
CA LYS A 62 14.47 -1.53 2.43
C LYS A 62 14.87 -1.35 3.90
N ASN A 63 14.25 -0.41 4.60
CA ASN A 63 14.59 -0.05 5.98
C ASN A 63 13.44 -0.35 6.97
N ASP A 64 13.66 -1.36 7.81
CA ASP A 64 12.66 -1.89 8.73
C ASP A 64 12.23 -0.87 9.79
N ARG A 65 13.15 -0.02 10.26
CA ARG A 65 12.85 1.02 11.26
C ARG A 65 11.91 2.08 10.68
N LYS A 66 12.16 2.52 9.45
CA LYS A 66 11.29 3.49 8.77
C LYS A 66 9.91 2.87 8.46
N ALA A 67 9.87 1.62 8.01
CA ALA A 67 8.61 0.89 7.78
C ALA A 67 7.76 0.78 9.07
N MET A 68 8.40 0.55 10.22
CA MET A 68 7.69 0.50 11.51
C MET A 68 7.05 1.85 11.87
N LEU A 69 7.72 2.97 11.58
CA LEU A 69 7.15 4.30 11.81
C LEU A 69 5.89 4.54 10.97
N VAL A 70 5.93 4.13 9.70
CA VAL A 70 4.75 4.17 8.81
C VAL A 70 3.61 3.34 9.37
N LYS A 71 3.90 2.11 9.80
CA LYS A 71 2.90 1.21 10.40
C LYS A 71 2.26 1.81 11.64
N LEU A 72 3.05 2.44 12.50
CA LEU A 72 2.57 3.10 13.73
C LEU A 72 1.76 4.38 13.44
N LYS A 73 2.14 5.12 12.39
CA LYS A 73 1.42 6.33 11.98
C LYS A 73 0.01 6.01 11.47
N GLY A 74 -0.19 4.82 10.91
CA GLY A 74 -1.47 4.39 10.35
C GLY A 74 -1.79 5.23 9.11
N ILE A 75 -1.14 4.90 7.98
CA ILE A 75 -1.56 5.46 6.70
C ILE A 75 -2.95 4.88 6.39
N ASP A 76 -3.94 5.76 6.37
CA ASP A 76 -5.29 5.45 5.91
C ASP A 76 -5.27 5.27 4.39
N ASN A 77 -5.96 4.26 3.87
CA ASN A 77 -5.91 3.87 2.47
C ASN A 77 -7.15 4.29 1.68
N GLY A 78 -8.16 4.83 2.36
CA GLY A 78 -9.52 4.95 1.82
C GLY A 78 -10.35 3.74 2.23
#